data_AF-A0A7Y6AHP2-F1
#
_entry.id   AF-A0A7Y6AHP2-F1
#
_cell.length_a   1.000
_cell.length_b   1.000
_cell.length_c   1.000
_cell.angle_alpha   90.00
_cell.angle_beta   90.00
_cell.angle_gamma   90.00
#
_symmetry.space_group_name_H-M   'P 1'
#
loop_
_entity.id
_entity.type
_entity.pdbx_description
1 polymer ?
#
loop_
_entity_poly.entity_id
_entity_poly.type
_entity_poly.pdbx_seq_one_letter_code
_entity_poly.pdbx_strand_id
1 'polypeptide(L)' 'MEQNSAVEHETTLEHALDVARRNAKEAKRLLDDARAKREAGEIDDARVSQLEALLNLAEEDLRRVTKEQ' A
#
# COMPACT_ATOMS: atom_id res chain seq x y z
N MET A 1 -21.72 28.86 12.21
CA MET A 1 -20.50 28.76 11.40
C MET A 1 -20.68 27.52 10.54
N GLU A 2 -20.85 27.66 9.24
CA GLU A 2 -20.84 26.50 8.34
C GLU A 2 -19.40 25.98 8.31
N GLN A 3 -19.16 24.84 8.95
CA GLN A 3 -17.86 24.19 8.89
C GLN A 3 -17.66 23.66 7.47
N ASN A 4 -16.54 24.08 6.89
CA ASN A 4 -16.18 23.96 5.50
C ASN A 4 -15.84 22.49 5.16
N SER A 5 -16.86 21.64 4.97
CA SER A 5 -16.69 20.19 4.75
C SER A 5 -15.75 19.86 3.59
N ALA A 6 -15.66 20.73 2.59
CA ALA A 6 -14.79 20.54 1.43
C ALA A 6 -13.29 20.49 1.80
N VAL A 7 -12.85 21.33 2.74
CA VAL A 7 -11.42 21.44 3.13
C VAL A 7 -10.99 20.27 4.01
N GLU A 8 -11.89 19.75 4.86
CA GLU A 8 -11.64 18.53 5.65
C GLU A 8 -11.58 17.29 4.76
N HIS A 9 -12.40 17.21 3.70
CA HIS A 9 -12.33 16.10 2.75
C HIS A 9 -11.05 16.13 1.90
N GLU A 10 -10.63 17.30 1.40
CA GLU A 10 -9.38 17.46 0.64
C GLU A 10 -8.15 17.05 1.47
N THR A 11 -8.05 17.50 2.73
CA THR A 11 -6.94 17.14 3.63
C THR A 11 -6.93 15.65 4.02
N THR A 12 -8.11 15.02 4.09
CA THR A 12 -8.24 13.59 4.36
C THR A 12 -7.88 12.73 3.15
N LEU A 13 -8.25 13.15 1.94
CA LEU A 13 -7.92 12.44 0.70
C LEU A 13 -6.42 12.53 0.38
N GLU A 14 -5.80 13.70 0.56
CA GLU A 14 -4.36 13.88 0.39
C GLU A 14 -3.57 12.99 1.37
N HIS A 15 -4.02 12.93 2.63
CA HIS A 15 -3.44 12.03 3.62
C HIS A 15 -3.62 10.55 3.26
N ALA A 16 -4.81 10.15 2.79
CA ALA A 16 -5.06 8.79 2.33
C ALA A 16 -4.17 8.41 1.15
N LEU A 17 -3.92 9.34 0.22
CA LEU A 17 -3.04 9.12 -0.92
C LEU A 17 -1.59 8.89 -0.48
N ASP A 18 -1.11 9.70 0.45
CA ASP A 18 0.24 9.55 1.01
C ASP A 18 0.42 8.23 1.75
N VAL A 19 -0.59 7.83 2.53
CA VAL A 19 -0.60 6.53 3.22
C VAL A 19 -0.62 5.38 2.21
N ALA A 20 -1.48 5.41 1.20
CA ALA A 20 -1.56 4.38 0.17
C ALA A 20 -0.24 4.24 -0.60
N ARG A 21 0.41 5.36 -0.95
CA ARG A 21 1.73 5.37 -1.59
C ARG A 21 2.81 4.74 -0.71
N ARG A 22 2.83 5.07 0.58
CA ARG A 22 3.76 4.50 1.56
C ARG A 22 3.55 2.99 1.71
N ASN A 23 2.29 2.55 1.80
CA ASN A 23 1.94 1.16 1.95
C ASN A 23 2.37 0.32 0.74
N ALA A 24 2.07 0.77 -0.49
CA ALA A 24 2.49 0.08 -1.70
C ALA A 24 4.03 -0.02 -1.80
N LYS A 25 4.74 1.05 -1.44
CA LYS A 25 6.21 1.05 -1.42
C LYS A 25 6.78 0.05 -0.41
N GLU A 26 6.19 -0.03 0.78
CA GLU A 26 6.66 -0.93 1.83
C GLU A 26 6.33 -2.39 1.51
N ALA A 27 5.12 -2.67 1.00
CA ALA A 27 4.75 -4.01 0.54
C ALA A 27 5.72 -4.53 -0.55
N LYS A 28 6.13 -3.65 -1.47
CA LYS A 28 7.12 -3.99 -2.49
C LYS A 28 8.48 -4.33 -1.89
N ARG A 29 8.97 -3.54 -0.94
CA ARG A 29 10.24 -3.82 -0.25
C ARG A 29 10.22 -5.15 0.50
N LEU A 30 9.12 -5.44 1.19
CA LEU A 30 8.94 -6.70 1.89
C LEU A 30 8.94 -7.89 0.92
N LEU A 31 8.29 -7.75 -0.24
CA LEU A 31 8.31 -8.79 -1.27
C LEU A 31 9.70 -9.01 -1.87
N ASP A 32 10.44 -7.94 -2.13
CA ASP A 32 11.81 -8.02 -2.66
C ASP A 32 12.75 -8.70 -1.64
N ASP A 33 12.67 -8.33 -0.36
CA ASP A 33 13.41 -8.99 0.73
C ASP A 33 13.00 -10.46 0.91
N ALA A 34 11.71 -10.77 0.82
CA ALA A 34 11.21 -12.14 0.90
C ALA A 34 11.71 -13.00 -0.26
N ARG A 35 11.80 -12.48 -1.48
CA ARG A 35 12.38 -13.21 -2.61
C ARG A 35 13.84 -13.57 -2.34
N ALA A 36 14.64 -12.64 -1.81
CA ALA A 36 16.02 -12.92 -1.42
C ALA A 36 16.12 -13.97 -0.29
N LYS A 37 15.27 -13.87 0.74
CA LYS A 37 15.22 -14.83 1.85
C LYS A 37 14.75 -16.22 1.42
N ARG A 38 13.85 -16.30 0.45
CA ARG A 38 13.39 -17.55 -0.15
C ARG A 38 14.52 -18.22 -0.93
N GLU A 39 15.32 -17.46 -1.68
CA GLU A 39 16.53 -17.98 -2.33
C GLU A 39 17.58 -18.51 -1.33
N ALA A 40 17.67 -17.88 -0.16
CA ALA A 40 18.49 -18.34 0.96
C ALA A 40 17.87 -19.53 1.73
N GLY A 41 16.64 -19.93 1.43
CA GLY A 41 15.92 -21.00 2.12
C GLY A 41 15.42 -20.64 3.53
N GLU A 42 15.41 -19.35 3.88
CA GLU A 42 14.97 -18.86 5.20
C GLU A 42 13.45 -18.81 5.34
N ILE A 43 12.73 -18.73 4.21
CA ILE A 43 11.26 -18.73 4.16
C ILE A 43 10.76 -19.58 2.99
N ASP A 44 9.48 -19.98 3.07
CA ASP A 44 8.83 -20.78 2.04
C ASP A 44 8.15 -19.93 0.95
N ASP A 45 7.70 -20.61 -0.10
CA ASP A 45 6.90 -20.03 -1.18
C ASP A 45 5.60 -19.40 -0.69
N ALA A 46 4.98 -19.98 0.34
CA ALA A 46 3.72 -19.48 0.88
C ALA A 46 3.88 -18.06 1.45
N ARG A 47 4.99 -17.77 2.13
CA ARG A 47 5.29 -16.42 2.63
C ARG A 47 5.49 -15.43 1.50
N VAL A 48 6.16 -15.82 0.41
CA VAL A 48 6.33 -14.96 -0.77
C VAL A 48 4.98 -14.66 -1.41
N SER A 49 4.11 -15.66 -1.59
CA SER A 49 2.77 -15.47 -2.14
C SER A 49 1.89 -14.56 -1.27
N GLN A 50 2.01 -14.63 0.06
CA GLN A 50 1.29 -13.73 0.97
C GLN A 50 1.72 -12.26 0.79
N LEU A 51 3.02 -12.01 0.61
CA LEU A 51 3.56 -10.66 0.40
C LEU A 51 3.24 -10.12 -1.00
N GLU A 52 3.15 -11.00 -2.00
CA GLU A 52 2.66 -10.64 -3.33
C GLU A 52 1.18 -10.24 -3.29
N ALA A 53 0.34 -11.00 -2.57
CA ALA A 53 -1.06 -10.63 -2.36
C ALA A 53 -1.21 -9.30 -1.60
N LEU A 54 -0.35 -9.04 -0.62
CA LEU A 54 -0.32 -7.76 0.11
C LEU A 54 0.03 -6.58 -0.82
N LEU A 55 1.03 -6.73 -1.69
CA LEU A 55 1.37 -5.71 -2.67
C LEU A 55 0.21 -5.44 -3.62
N ASN A 56 -0.44 -6.49 -4.13
CA ASN A 56 -1.60 -6.36 -5.02
C ASN A 56 -2.73 -5.57 -4.36
N LEU A 57 -3.02 -5.84 -3.07
CA LEU A 57 -4.02 -5.11 -2.30
C LEU A 57 -3.64 -3.64 -2.10
N ALA A 58 -2.38 -3.36 -1.75
CA ALA A 58 -1.89 -1.99 -1.56
C ALA A 58 -1.90 -1.17 -2.87
N GLU A 59 -1.58 -1.80 -4.00
CA GLU A 59 -1.69 -1.16 -5.31
C GLU A 59 -3.14 -0.92 -5.73
N GLU A 60 -4.06 -1.81 -5.37
CA GLU A 60 -5.48 -1.60 -5.61
C GLU A 60 -6.01 -0.42 -4.80
N ASP A 61 -5.65 -0.34 -3.52
CA ASP A 61 -6.01 0.77 -2.63
C ASP A 61 -5.48 2.11 -3.18
N LEU A 62 -4.21 2.15 -3.58
CA LEU A 62 -3.61 3.32 -4.21
C LEU A 62 -4.35 3.74 -5.48
N ARG A 63 -4.77 2.78 -6.33
CA ARG A 63 -5.56 3.07 -7.53
C ARG A 63 -6.93 3.65 -7.21
N ARG A 64 -7.59 3.17 -6.14
CA ARG A 64 -8.90 3.69 -5.70
C ARG A 64 -8.76 5.12 -5.20
N VAL A 65 -7.83 5.37 -4.29
CA VAL A 65 -7.60 6.72 -3.74
C VAL A 65 -7.15 7.71 -4.82
N THR A 66 -6.35 7.28 -5.79
CA THR A 66 -5.95 8.15 -6.92
C THR A 66 -7.11 8.48 -7.86
N LYS A 67 -8.13 7.61 -7.97
CA LYS A 67 -9.33 7.88 -8.79
C LYS A 67 -10.36 8.78 -8.09
N GLU A 68 -10.26 8.89 -6.76
CA GLU A 68 -11.15 9.71 -5.92
C GLU A 68 -10.62 11.13 -5.66
N GLN A 69 -9.38 11.41 -6.07
CA GLN A 69 -8.76 12.75 -6.15
C GLN A 69 -9.21 13.48 -7.42
#